data_AF-A0A2E6H7Y1-F1
#
_entry.id   AF-A0A2E6H7Y1-F1
#
_cell.length_a   1.000
_cell.length_b   1.000
_cell.length_c   1.000
_cell.angle_alpha   90.00
_cell.angle_beta   90.00
_cell.angle_gamma   90.00
#
_symmetry.space_group_name_H-M   'P 1'
#
loop_
_entity.id
_entity.type
_entity.pdbx_description
1 polymer ?
#
loop_
_entity_poly.entity_id
_entity_poly.type
_entity_poly.pdbx_seq_one_letter_code
_entity_poly.pdbx_strand_id
1 'polypeptide(L)'
;MRWSQRLSLGLQKILPSFLLRWFKAFDNRVDGAASFFIKHWGKSKFMIAMSKKAQVLGIEKLWDMSPKAFIYFFLFYLIRDTILYIIIPIYIAKATS
;
A
#
# COMPACT_ATOMS: atom_id res chain seq x y z
N MET A 1 -21.66 0.40 -17.30
CA MET A 1 -20.62 1.45 -17.27
C MET A 1 -20.15 1.64 -15.84
N ARG A 2 -18.88 1.36 -15.56
CA ARG A 2 -18.31 1.24 -14.21
C ARG A 2 -17.77 2.60 -13.77
N TRP A 3 -18.17 3.06 -12.57
CA TRP A 3 -17.77 4.34 -11.95
C TRP A 3 -16.26 4.64 -11.96
N SER A 4 -15.40 3.65 -12.21
CA SER A 4 -13.95 3.80 -12.33
C SER A 4 -13.49 4.70 -13.47
N GLN A 5 -14.27 4.84 -14.55
CA GLN A 5 -13.85 5.65 -15.73
C GLN A 5 -14.03 7.17 -15.52
N ARG A 6 -14.90 7.61 -14.61
CA ARG A 6 -15.11 9.04 -14.36
C ARG A 6 -14.02 9.66 -13.49
N LEU A 7 -13.47 8.90 -12.54
CA LEU A 7 -12.34 9.35 -11.70
C LEU A 7 -11.02 9.48 -12.48
N SER A 8 -10.79 8.61 -13.48
CA SER A 8 -9.56 8.66 -14.29
C SER A 8 -9.47 9.89 -15.20
N LEU A 9 -10.59 10.52 -15.55
CA LEU A 9 -10.63 11.69 -16.44
C LEU A 9 -10.36 13.01 -15.69
N GLY A 10 -10.70 13.10 -14.40
CA GLY A 10 -10.43 14.29 -13.57
C GLY A 10 -8.96 14.39 -13.13
N LEU A 11 -8.35 13.26 -12.75
CA LEU A 11 -6.94 13.19 -12.34
C LEU A 11 -5.94 13.50 -13.47
N GLN A 12 -6.28 13.12 -14.71
CA GLN A 12 -5.44 13.37 -15.88
C GLN A 12 -5.25 14.86 -16.22
N LYS A 13 -6.16 15.74 -15.78
CA LYS A 13 -6.07 17.18 -16.05
C LYS A 13 -5.17 17.95 -15.10
N ILE A 14 -4.85 17.39 -13.93
CA ILE A 14 -4.15 18.10 -12.85
C ILE A 14 -2.68 17.61 -12.71
N LEU A 15 -2.39 16.38 -13.14
CA LEU A 15 -1.05 15.80 -13.08
C LEU A 15 -0.28 16.02 -14.39
N PRO A 16 0.91 16.66 -14.37
CA PRO A 16 1.71 16.85 -15.57
C PRO A 16 2.10 15.51 -16.19
N SER A 17 2.01 15.42 -17.51
CA SER A 17 2.20 14.20 -18.30
C SER A 17 3.56 13.52 -18.09
N PHE A 18 4.59 14.28 -17.70
CA PHE A 18 5.91 13.78 -17.30
C PHE A 18 5.86 12.93 -16.03
N LEU A 19 5.13 13.38 -15.01
CA LEU A 19 4.98 12.70 -13.72
C LEU A 19 4.22 11.38 -13.87
N LEU A 20 3.18 11.36 -14.71
CA LEU A 20 2.45 10.14 -15.05
C LEU A 20 3.33 9.11 -15.77
N ARG A 21 4.21 9.55 -16.69
CA ARG A 21 5.16 8.64 -17.37
C ARG A 21 6.21 8.10 -16.42
N TRP A 22 6.74 8.94 -15.53
CA TRP A 22 7.73 8.52 -14.54
C TRP A 22 7.12 7.54 -13.53
N PHE A 23 5.91 7.82 -13.02
CA PHE A 23 5.18 6.94 -12.13
C PHE A 23 4.87 5.60 -12.80
N LYS A 24 4.43 5.61 -14.07
CA LYS A 24 4.15 4.38 -14.82
C LYS A 24 5.41 3.57 -15.10
N ALA A 25 6.53 4.22 -15.39
CA ALA A 25 7.83 3.55 -15.58
C ALA A 25 8.35 2.97 -14.25
N PHE A 26 8.17 3.67 -13.14
CA PHE A 26 8.50 3.17 -11.81
C PHE A 26 7.61 1.99 -11.43
N ASP A 27 6.29 2.11 -11.57
CA ASP A 27 5.33 1.05 -11.23
C ASP A 27 5.57 -0.21 -12.08
N ASN A 28 5.94 -0.07 -13.36
CA ASN A 28 6.36 -1.19 -14.21
C ASN A 28 7.66 -1.86 -13.74
N ARG A 29 8.58 -1.13 -13.07
CA ARG A 29 9.81 -1.72 -12.51
C ARG A 29 9.58 -2.49 -11.21
N VAL A 30 8.48 -2.21 -10.52
CA VAL A 30 8.06 -2.93 -9.31
C VAL A 30 6.83 -3.80 -9.56
N ASP A 31 6.64 -4.28 -10.80
CA ASP A 31 5.56 -5.20 -11.20
C ASP A 31 4.14 -4.76 -10.76
N GLY A 32 3.84 -3.46 -10.82
CA GLY A 32 2.56 -2.91 -10.38
C GLY A 32 2.35 -2.89 -8.87
N ALA A 33 3.40 -3.16 -8.08
CA ALA A 33 3.32 -3.20 -6.63
C ALA A 33 3.02 -1.82 -6.03
N ALA A 34 3.47 -0.72 -6.64
CA ALA A 34 3.19 0.63 -6.15
C ALA A 34 1.71 0.99 -6.35
N SER A 35 1.15 0.73 -7.54
CA SER A 35 -0.28 0.89 -7.80
C SER A 35 -1.13 -0.02 -6.92
N PHE A 36 -0.70 -1.26 -6.68
CA PHE A 36 -1.39 -2.18 -5.78
C PHE A 36 -1.34 -1.69 -4.32
N PHE A 37 -0.18 -1.17 -3.88
CA PHE A 37 0.06 -0.65 -2.54
C PHE A 37 -0.80 0.58 -2.27
N ILE A 38 -0.84 1.57 -3.16
CA ILE A 38 -1.72 2.75 -3.02
C ILE A 38 -3.19 2.34 -3.00
N LYS A 39 -3.60 1.47 -3.93
CA LYS A 39 -4.99 1.00 -4.01
C LYS A 39 -5.45 0.24 -2.76
N HIS A 40 -4.54 -0.44 -2.07
CA HIS A 40 -4.82 -1.20 -0.85
C HIS A 40 -4.27 -0.52 0.41
N TRP A 41 -4.04 0.80 0.40
CA TRP A 41 -3.61 1.58 1.57
C TRP A 41 -2.36 1.00 2.25
N GLY A 42 -1.37 0.65 1.45
CA GLY A 42 -0.11 0.09 1.92
C GLY A 42 -0.16 -1.38 2.33
N LYS A 43 -1.23 -2.10 1.97
CA LYS A 43 -1.33 -3.55 2.23
C LYS A 43 -0.86 -4.36 1.03
N SER A 44 0.13 -5.23 1.23
CA SER A 44 0.55 -6.22 0.23
C SER A 44 -0.45 -7.39 0.15
N LYS A 45 -0.43 -8.17 -0.95
CA LYS A 45 -1.25 -9.40 -1.09
C LYS A 45 -0.99 -10.37 0.07
N PHE A 46 0.28 -10.49 0.47
CA PHE A 46 0.70 -11.26 1.63
C PHE A 46 0.04 -10.78 2.92
N MET A 47 0.08 -9.47 3.18
CA MET A 47 -0.58 -8.90 4.36
C MET A 47 -2.08 -9.14 4.35
N ILE A 48 -2.75 -9.03 3.21
CA ILE A 48 -4.19 -9.26 3.12
C ILE A 48 -4.51 -10.73 3.47
N ALA A 49 -3.76 -11.68 2.90
CA ALA A 49 -3.95 -13.10 3.18
C ALA A 49 -3.68 -13.44 4.66
N MET A 50 -2.57 -12.93 5.23
CA MET A 50 -2.23 -13.14 6.63
C MET A 50 -3.20 -12.45 7.58
N SER A 51 -3.70 -11.26 7.25
CA SER A 51 -4.73 -10.59 8.08
C SER A 51 -6.01 -11.40 8.15
N LYS A 52 -6.43 -12.00 7.03
CA LYS A 52 -7.59 -12.91 7.01
C LYS A 52 -7.34 -14.16 7.85
N LYS A 53 -6.15 -14.76 7.73
CA LYS A 53 -5.78 -15.91 8.56
C LYS A 53 -5.74 -15.56 10.05
N ALA A 54 -5.20 -14.40 10.41
CA ALA A 54 -5.16 -13.91 11.79
C ALA A 54 -6.57 -13.70 12.37
N GLN A 55 -7.51 -13.20 11.56
CA GLN A 55 -8.91 -13.03 11.96
C GLN A 55 -9.63 -14.36 12.23
N VAL A 56 -9.33 -15.40 11.43
CA VAL A 56 -10.00 -16.70 11.56
C VAL A 56 -9.35 -17.58 12.63
N LEU A 57 -8.03 -17.59 12.71
CA LEU A 57 -7.27 -18.51 13.57
C LEU A 57 -6.84 -17.89 14.90
N GLY A 58 -6.83 -16.55 15.00
CA GLY A 58 -6.19 -15.85 16.11
C GLY A 58 -4.67 -15.70 15.91
N ILE A 59 -4.05 -14.83 16.70
CA ILE A 59 -2.61 -14.52 16.61
C ILE A 59 -1.75 -15.72 17.04
N GLU A 60 -2.17 -16.42 18.10
CA GLU A 60 -1.45 -17.55 18.69
C GLU A 60 -1.30 -18.71 17.70
N LYS A 61 -2.41 -19.16 17.11
CA LYS A 61 -2.38 -20.24 16.12
C LYS A 61 -1.68 -19.83 14.81
N LEU A 62 -1.66 -18.53 14.49
CA LEU A 62 -0.92 -18.02 13.33
C LEU A 62 0.59 -18.10 13.57
N TRP A 63 1.03 -17.80 14.80
CA TRP A 63 2.41 -17.98 15.24
C TRP A 63 2.84 -19.43 15.17
N ASP A 64 2.00 -20.35 15.69
CA ASP A 64 2.29 -21.78 15.71
C ASP A 64 2.41 -22.40 14.31
N MET A 65 1.63 -21.91 13.34
CA MET A 65 1.72 -22.37 11.95
C MET A 65 3.00 -21.94 11.25
N SER A 66 3.37 -20.66 11.39
CA SER A 66 4.52 -20.10 10.68
C SER A 66 5.06 -18.86 11.39
N PRO A 67 5.99 -19.02 12.34
CA PRO A 67 6.52 -17.90 13.12
C PRO A 67 7.34 -16.95 12.25
N LYS A 68 8.06 -17.45 11.24
CA LYS A 68 8.77 -16.61 10.26
C LYS A 68 7.81 -15.70 9.49
N ALA A 69 6.73 -16.27 8.93
CA ALA A 69 5.73 -15.49 8.21
C ALA A 69 5.01 -14.49 9.12
N PHE A 70 4.78 -14.85 10.37
CA PHE A 70 4.24 -13.93 11.37
C PHE A 70 5.15 -12.73 11.61
N ILE A 71 6.46 -12.94 11.81
CA ILE A 71 7.42 -11.84 12.01
C ILE A 71 7.43 -10.92 10.80
N TYR A 72 7.47 -11.47 9.58
CA TYR A 72 7.37 -10.65 8.37
C TYR A 72 6.04 -9.87 8.33
N PHE A 73 4.92 -10.53 8.63
CA PHE A 73 3.61 -9.89 8.68
C PHE A 73 3.56 -8.72 9.66
N PHE A 74 4.11 -8.91 10.86
CA PHE A 74 4.20 -7.89 11.89
C PHE A 74 5.11 -6.73 11.47
N LEU A 75 6.30 -7.03 10.94
CA LEU A 75 7.26 -6.01 10.47
C LEU A 75 6.67 -5.18 9.32
N PHE A 76 5.96 -5.82 8.38
CA PHE A 76 5.25 -5.12 7.31
C PHE A 76 4.15 -4.18 7.84
N TYR A 77 3.42 -4.59 8.89
CA TYR A 77 2.44 -3.73 9.55
C TYR A 77 3.11 -2.51 10.21
N LEU A 78 4.24 -2.71 10.89
CA LEU A 78 5.00 -1.63 11.53
C LEU A 78 5.52 -0.61 10.51
N ILE A 79 6.13 -1.08 9.41
CA ILE A 79 6.63 -0.23 8.33
C ILE A 79 5.47 0.55 7.68
N ARG A 80 4.35 -0.14 7.38
CA ARG A 80 3.16 0.53 6.81
C ARG A 80 2.67 1.65 7.73
N ASP A 81 2.50 1.36 9.02
CA ASP A 81 1.98 2.35 9.97
C ASP A 81 2.98 3.51 10.17
N THR A 82 4.28 3.23 10.13
CA THR A 82 5.32 4.27 10.14
C THR A 82 5.24 5.17 8.90
N ILE A 83 5.08 4.59 7.72
CA ILE A 83 4.92 5.36 6.48
C ILE A 83 3.64 6.21 6.54
N LEU A 84 2.51 5.58 6.90
CA LEU A 84 1.20 6.22 6.85
C LEU A 84 1.02 7.32 7.91
N TYR A 85 1.49 7.10 9.14
CA TYR A 85 1.20 7.98 10.27
C TYR A 85 2.37 8.87 10.69
N ILE A 86 3.59 8.56 10.30
CA ILE A 86 4.77 9.38 10.63
C ILE A 86 5.27 10.09 9.37
N ILE A 87 5.64 9.33 8.35
CA ILE A 87 6.30 9.90 7.16
C ILE A 87 5.34 10.82 6.39
N ILE A 88 4.14 10.36 6.05
CA ILE A 88 3.18 11.17 5.29
C ILE A 88 2.86 12.50 5.99
N PRO A 89 2.50 12.54 7.29
CA PRO A 89 2.25 13.81 7.98
C PRO A 89 3.46 14.75 8.02
N ILE A 90 4.68 14.23 8.22
CA ILE A 90 5.90 15.05 8.18
C ILE A 90 6.09 15.69 6.81
N TYR A 91 5.88 14.94 5.73
CA TYR A 91 6.00 15.46 4.38
C TYR A 91 4.94 16.52 4.07
N ILE A 92 3.69 16.30 4.50
CA ILE A 92 2.61 17.28 4.32
C ILE A 92 2.90 18.56 5.10
N ALA A 93 3.36 18.45 6.36
CA ALA A 93 3.74 19.59 7.17
C ALA A 93 4.86 20.40 6.48
N LYS A 94 5.92 19.73 6.01
CA LYS A 94 7.02 20.39 5.28
C LYS A 94 6.62 21.04 3.96
N ALA A 95 5.61 20.51 3.26
CA ALA A 95 5.15 21.07 1.99
C ALA A 95 4.21 22.27 2.15
N THR A 96 3.63 22.45 3.35
CA THR A 96 2.73 23.57 3.66
C THR A 96 3.46 24.74 4.31
N SER A 97 4.65 24.49 4.88
CA SER A 97 5.55 25.50 5.46
C SER A 97 6.31 26.31 4.42
#